data_AF-A0A3D2R9U2-F1
#
_entry.id   AF-A0A3D2R9U2-F1
#
_cell.length_a   1.000
_cell.length_b   1.000
_cell.length_c   1.000
_cell.angle_alpha   90.00
_cell.angle_beta   90.00
_cell.angle_gamma   90.00
#
_symmetry.space_group_name_H-M   'P 1'
#
loop_
_entity.id
_entity.type
_entity.pdbx_description
1 polymer ?
#
loop_
_entity_poly.entity_id
_entity_poly.type
_entity_poly.pdbx_seq_one_letter_code
_entity_poly.pdbx_strand_id
1 'polypeptide(L)'
;MNRMQEFKPDLLISLGGMIVSKRIKKLLRAMGIQCHWHIGIERPNDTFFALKEHINLVPNQFFTGVMEHSSQADSSVSQFKSTWLSLKMTRLTGHKSFVASAPYSDFTVHRTILECLPNHINLQLANSASIRYAQLFEANPTHAIYCNRGTSGIEGSMSTAIGAAISTQETQSRATVFITGDLSFFYDINALWQKYTPNSLRIIIVNNNGGGIFRILPGAKQIKPFETFLETTHSRNASLMASEFGFEYFDAHNLNALKSILESFFNPSSAPRILEVFTPSTLNDQVLNEYFDHLKVNTGTPALKF
;
A
#
# COMPACT_ATOMS: atom_id res chain seq x y z
N MET A 1 34.45 -5.65 -6.28
CA MET A 1 33.87 -5.80 -4.91
C MET A 1 32.36 -5.95 -5.05
N ASN A 2 31.72 -6.89 -4.35
CA ASN A 2 30.29 -7.15 -4.50
C ASN A 2 29.50 -5.95 -3.93
N ARG A 3 29.03 -5.02 -4.78
CA ARG A 3 28.30 -3.79 -4.39
C ARG A 3 27.15 -4.04 -3.41
N MET A 4 26.61 -5.25 -3.34
CA MET A 4 25.58 -5.64 -2.37
C MET A 4 26.07 -5.57 -0.91
N GLN A 5 27.37 -5.74 -0.66
CA GLN A 5 27.96 -5.65 0.69
C GLN A 5 27.91 -4.22 1.24
N GLU A 6 27.99 -3.20 0.39
CA GLU A 6 27.91 -1.78 0.82
C GLU A 6 26.54 -1.41 1.41
N PHE A 7 25.51 -2.19 1.08
CA PHE A 7 24.14 -1.99 1.55
C PHE A 7 23.73 -2.96 2.66
N LYS A 8 24.58 -3.93 3.00
CA LYS A 8 24.28 -4.92 4.02
C LYS A 8 24.43 -4.30 5.41
N PRO A 9 23.39 -4.28 6.26
CA PRO A 9 23.55 -3.84 7.64
C PRO A 9 24.22 -4.93 8.49
N ASP A 10 25.01 -4.52 9.48
CA ASP A 10 25.52 -5.40 10.54
C ASP A 10 24.40 -5.81 11.51
N LEU A 11 23.49 -4.86 11.80
CA LEU A 11 22.31 -5.04 12.63
C LEU A 11 21.05 -4.58 11.88
N LEU A 12 20.08 -5.48 11.73
CA LEU A 12 18.73 -5.14 11.31
C LEU A 12 17.85 -4.90 12.53
N ILE A 13 17.15 -3.77 12.58
CA ILE A 13 16.12 -3.49 13.59
C ILE A 13 14.75 -3.46 12.91
N SER A 14 13.78 -4.23 13.44
CA SER A 14 12.39 -4.15 13.00
C SER A 14 11.46 -3.70 14.12
N LEU A 15 10.47 -2.89 13.75
CA LEU A 15 9.39 -2.41 14.62
C LEU A 15 8.06 -2.87 14.03
N GLY A 16 7.08 -3.17 14.90
CA GLY A 16 5.73 -3.53 14.49
C GLY A 16 5.61 -4.88 13.77
N GLY A 17 4.63 -5.00 12.87
CA GLY A 17 4.24 -6.26 12.26
C GLY A 17 5.01 -6.67 10.99
N MET A 18 4.38 -7.52 10.20
CA MET A 18 4.95 -8.06 8.96
C MET A 18 5.11 -6.99 7.87
N ILE A 19 6.30 -6.94 7.25
CA ILE A 19 6.54 -6.12 6.06
C ILE A 19 5.74 -6.64 4.86
N VAL A 20 4.94 -5.74 4.25
CA VAL A 20 4.13 -6.03 3.06
C VAL A 20 5.01 -6.30 1.83
N SER A 21 6.06 -5.50 1.63
CA SER A 21 6.94 -5.59 0.47
C SER A 21 7.73 -6.91 0.43
N LYS A 22 7.36 -7.77 -0.51
CA LYS A 22 8.12 -9.01 -0.81
C LYS A 22 9.53 -8.71 -1.32
N ARG A 23 9.70 -7.61 -2.06
CA ARG A 23 10.97 -7.16 -2.62
C ARG A 23 11.99 -6.85 -1.52
N ILE A 24 11.58 -6.09 -0.49
CA ILE A 24 12.41 -5.79 0.69
C ILE A 24 12.77 -7.07 1.45
N LYS A 25 11.78 -7.95 1.72
CA LYS A 25 12.05 -9.23 2.41
C LYS A 25 13.04 -10.10 1.65
N LYS A 26 12.89 -10.24 0.34
CA LYS A 26 13.81 -11.01 -0.51
C LYS A 26 15.21 -10.41 -0.47
N LEU A 27 15.32 -9.08 -0.54
CA LEU A 27 16.59 -8.39 -0.51
C LEU A 27 17.34 -8.62 0.80
N LEU A 28 16.69 -8.35 1.93
CA LEU A 28 17.30 -8.50 3.26
C LEU A 28 17.73 -9.96 3.53
N ARG A 29 16.94 -10.94 3.08
CA ARG A 29 17.34 -12.37 3.12
C ARG A 29 18.56 -12.66 2.24
N ALA A 30 18.60 -12.13 1.01
CA ALA A 30 19.70 -12.34 0.08
C ALA A 30 21.02 -11.67 0.53
N MET A 31 20.94 -10.61 1.34
CA MET A 31 22.11 -10.00 1.99
C MET A 31 22.74 -10.90 3.06
N GLY A 32 22.03 -11.93 3.54
CA GLY A 32 22.53 -12.85 4.56
C GLY A 32 22.77 -12.14 5.89
N ILE A 33 21.82 -11.32 6.34
CA ILE A 33 21.83 -10.63 7.63
C ILE A 33 21.98 -11.67 8.75
N GLN A 34 22.91 -11.42 9.68
CA GLN A 34 23.23 -12.37 10.75
C GLN A 34 22.64 -11.96 12.10
N CYS A 35 22.34 -10.67 12.28
CA CYS A 35 21.80 -10.12 13.52
C CYS A 35 20.56 -9.29 13.22
N HIS A 36 19.41 -9.76 13.69
CA HIS A 36 18.15 -9.02 13.64
C HIS A 36 17.55 -8.90 15.04
N TRP A 37 17.26 -7.67 15.45
CA TRP A 37 16.53 -7.35 16.68
C TRP A 37 15.10 -6.90 16.34
N HIS A 38 14.13 -7.45 17.05
CA HIS A 38 12.77 -6.93 17.04
C HIS A 38 12.52 -6.12 18.31
N ILE A 39 12.01 -4.91 18.18
CA ILE A 39 11.62 -4.06 19.32
C ILE A 39 10.12 -3.83 19.25
N GLY A 40 9.42 -4.28 20.28
CA GLY A 40 7.98 -4.17 20.40
C GLY A 40 7.40 -5.09 21.46
N ILE A 41 6.19 -4.77 21.92
CA ILE A 41 5.47 -5.56 22.93
C ILE A 41 4.71 -6.76 22.34
N GLU A 42 4.56 -6.78 21.02
CA GLU A 42 3.88 -7.83 20.29
C GLU A 42 4.82 -9.00 19.98
N ARG A 43 4.24 -10.16 19.63
CA ARG A 43 5.03 -11.32 19.20
C ARG A 43 5.83 -11.00 17.93
N PRO A 44 7.16 -11.20 17.91
CA PRO A 44 8.00 -10.96 16.75
C PRO A 44 7.71 -11.97 15.64
N ASN A 45 7.77 -11.50 14.39
CA ASN A 45 7.80 -12.37 13.22
C ASN A 45 9.23 -12.47 12.67
N ASP A 46 9.83 -13.66 12.70
CA ASP A 46 11.14 -13.90 12.07
C ASP A 46 11.01 -14.07 10.55
N THR A 47 10.65 -12.97 9.88
CA THR A 47 10.49 -12.98 8.42
C THR A 47 11.82 -12.93 7.66
N PHE A 48 12.95 -12.79 8.34
CA PHE A 48 14.27 -12.71 7.72
C PHE A 48 15.15 -13.92 7.99
N PHE A 49 14.71 -14.85 8.86
CA PHE A 49 15.45 -16.03 9.32
C PHE A 49 16.77 -15.64 10.02
N ALA A 50 16.72 -14.54 10.77
CA ALA A 50 17.89 -13.92 11.39
C ALA A 50 17.60 -13.34 12.78
N LEU A 51 16.37 -13.51 13.31
CA LEU A 51 15.98 -12.96 14.61
C LEU A 51 16.86 -13.53 15.73
N LYS A 52 17.59 -12.63 16.41
CA LYS A 52 18.45 -12.96 17.55
C LYS A 52 17.84 -12.50 18.86
N GLU A 53 17.25 -11.31 18.87
CA GLU A 53 16.71 -10.71 20.08
C GLU A 53 15.30 -10.17 19.87
N HIS A 54 14.46 -10.37 20.87
CA HIS A 54 13.17 -9.71 21.00
C HIS A 54 13.20 -8.83 22.24
N ILE A 55 13.30 -7.52 22.01
CA ILE A 55 13.30 -6.50 23.05
C ILE A 55 11.84 -6.14 23.32
N ASN A 56 11.31 -6.69 24.42
CA ASN A 56 9.94 -6.49 24.86
C ASN A 56 9.73 -5.12 25.52
N LEU A 57 9.86 -4.05 24.73
CA LEU A 57 9.68 -2.66 25.14
C LEU A 57 8.89 -1.88 24.08
N VAL A 58 8.21 -0.82 24.51
CA VAL A 58 7.63 0.15 23.57
C VAL A 58 8.77 0.81 22.79
N PRO A 59 8.72 0.88 21.44
CA PRO A 59 9.85 1.37 20.62
C PRO A 59 10.40 2.73 21.07
N ASN A 60 9.53 3.69 21.40
CA ASN A 60 9.98 5.01 21.84
C ASN A 60 10.75 4.95 23.17
N GLN A 61 10.35 4.10 24.12
CA GLN A 61 11.08 3.93 25.38
C GLN A 61 12.49 3.38 25.13
N PHE A 62 12.61 2.39 24.24
CA PHE A 62 13.91 1.84 23.87
C PHE A 62 14.82 2.92 23.27
N PHE A 63 14.33 3.67 22.27
CA PHE A 63 15.17 4.67 21.61
C PHE A 63 15.48 5.88 22.51
N THR A 64 14.58 6.28 23.41
CA THR A 64 14.90 7.28 24.44
C THR A 64 16.07 6.81 25.30
N GLY A 65 16.04 5.57 25.80
CA GLY A 65 17.14 5.01 26.60
C GLY A 65 18.46 4.93 25.82
N VAL A 66 18.42 4.55 24.54
CA VAL A 66 19.62 4.54 23.67
C VAL A 66 20.22 5.95 23.53
N MET A 67 19.38 6.96 23.32
CA MET A 67 19.82 8.36 23.15
C MET A 67 20.41 8.94 24.45
N GLU A 68 19.88 8.56 25.61
CA GLU A 68 20.39 9.01 26.92
C GLU A 68 21.77 8.42 27.24
N HIS A 69 22.08 7.22 26.72
CA HIS A 69 23.34 6.51 26.96
C HIS A 69 24.34 6.62 25.80
N SER A 70 24.01 7.32 24.72
CA SER A 70 24.93 7.55 23.59
C SER A 70 25.91 8.69 23.87
N SER A 71 26.66 8.62 24.96
CA SER A 71 27.60 9.68 25.38
C SER A 71 28.97 9.60 24.70
N GLN A 72 29.26 8.55 23.93
CA GLN A 72 30.52 8.37 23.18
C GLN A 72 30.31 7.56 21.88
N ALA A 73 29.41 8.00 20.99
CA ALA A 73 29.35 7.41 19.66
C ALA A 73 30.63 7.76 18.89
N ASP A 74 31.37 6.73 18.48
CA ASP A 74 32.58 6.86 17.68
C ASP A 74 32.25 7.66 16.40
N SER A 75 32.91 8.80 16.19
CA SER A 75 32.62 9.71 15.06
C SER A 75 33.08 9.18 13.71
N SER A 76 33.41 7.89 13.62
CA SER A 76 33.76 7.24 12.37
C SER A 76 32.57 7.37 11.40
N VAL A 77 32.79 8.12 10.32
CA VAL A 77 31.74 8.41 9.33
C VAL A 77 31.46 7.14 8.54
N SER A 78 30.50 6.35 8.99
CA SER A 78 29.98 5.23 8.19
C SER A 78 29.37 5.76 6.90
N GLN A 79 29.82 5.25 5.76
CA GLN A 79 29.26 5.57 4.45
C GLN A 79 27.88 4.93 4.24
N PHE A 80 27.42 4.06 5.14
CA PHE A 80 26.16 3.32 5.00
C PHE A 80 24.96 4.25 4.72
N LYS A 81 24.81 5.33 5.50
CA LYS A 81 23.73 6.30 5.33
C LYS A 81 23.82 7.00 3.97
N SER A 82 24.99 7.52 3.60
CA SER A 82 25.15 8.27 2.35
C SER A 82 24.97 7.38 1.12
N THR A 83 25.41 6.12 1.17
CA THR A 83 25.21 5.11 0.12
C THR A 83 23.71 4.84 -0.11
N TRP A 84 22.93 4.60 0.96
CA TRP A 84 21.48 4.42 0.85
C TRP A 84 20.74 5.68 0.37
N LEU A 85 21.13 6.87 0.85
CA LEU A 85 20.53 8.13 0.43
C LEU A 85 20.83 8.45 -1.04
N SER A 86 22.05 8.18 -1.52
CA SER A 86 22.41 8.34 -2.93
C SER A 86 21.53 7.47 -3.83
N LEU A 87 21.38 6.18 -3.48
CA LEU A 87 20.48 5.28 -4.21
C LEU A 87 19.01 5.75 -4.17
N LYS A 88 18.53 6.24 -3.01
CA LYS A 88 17.19 6.81 -2.88
C LYS A 88 17.01 7.97 -3.86
N MET A 89 17.97 8.90 -3.92
CA MET A 89 17.88 10.07 -4.81
C MET A 89 17.81 9.68 -6.28
N THR A 90 18.67 8.76 -6.73
CA THR A 90 18.62 8.27 -8.12
C THR A 90 17.26 7.65 -8.46
N ARG A 91 16.68 6.89 -7.52
CA ARG A 91 15.38 6.26 -7.72
C ARG A 91 14.22 7.22 -7.66
N LEU A 92 14.30 8.28 -6.86
CA LEU A 92 13.30 9.34 -6.87
C LEU A 92 13.26 10.06 -8.22
N THR A 93 14.42 10.28 -8.86
CA THR A 93 14.48 10.80 -10.23
C THR A 93 13.83 9.83 -11.22
N GLY A 94 14.17 8.55 -11.16
CA GLY A 94 13.55 7.51 -11.98
C GLY A 94 12.03 7.42 -11.78
N HIS A 95 11.57 7.45 -10.53
CA HIS A 95 10.14 7.44 -10.17
C HIS A 95 9.42 8.64 -10.77
N LYS A 96 9.93 9.87 -10.56
CA LYS A 96 9.34 11.09 -11.13
C LYS A 96 9.22 11.03 -12.65
N SER A 97 10.27 10.56 -13.33
CA SER A 97 10.25 10.45 -14.79
C SER A 97 9.23 9.42 -15.30
N PHE A 98 9.15 8.22 -14.71
CA PHE A 98 8.16 7.21 -15.09
C PHE A 98 6.73 7.69 -14.82
N VAL A 99 6.53 8.28 -13.65
CA VAL A 99 5.24 8.81 -13.20
C VAL A 99 4.70 9.88 -14.15
N ALA A 100 5.57 10.66 -14.79
CA ALA A 100 5.18 11.68 -15.77
C ALA A 100 4.68 11.09 -17.10
N SER A 101 5.12 9.88 -17.46
CA SER A 101 4.81 9.25 -18.76
C SER A 101 3.93 8.00 -18.65
N ALA A 102 3.58 7.56 -17.44
CA ALA A 102 2.83 6.33 -17.23
C ALA A 102 1.42 6.41 -17.86
N PRO A 103 0.98 5.38 -18.60
CA PRO A 103 -0.36 5.36 -19.20
C PRO A 103 -1.44 5.08 -18.14
N TYR A 104 -2.70 5.33 -18.51
CA TYR A 104 -3.85 5.04 -17.66
C TYR A 104 -3.91 3.57 -17.27
N SER A 105 -3.76 3.30 -15.98
CA SER A 105 -3.62 1.98 -15.37
C SER A 105 -3.89 2.06 -13.87
N ASP A 106 -3.91 0.91 -13.18
CA ASP A 106 -3.94 0.84 -11.71
C ASP A 106 -2.86 1.73 -11.09
N PHE A 107 -1.66 1.77 -11.68
CA PHE A 107 -0.55 2.57 -11.17
C PHE A 107 -0.90 4.07 -11.14
N THR A 108 -1.36 4.62 -12.26
CA THR A 108 -1.72 6.05 -12.34
C THR A 108 -2.97 6.37 -11.53
N VAL A 109 -3.93 5.44 -11.45
CA VAL A 109 -5.15 5.63 -10.67
C VAL A 109 -4.84 5.72 -9.19
N HIS A 110 -4.05 4.78 -8.63
CA HIS A 110 -3.64 4.84 -7.22
C HIS A 110 -2.84 6.10 -6.93
N ARG A 111 -1.91 6.48 -7.82
CA ARG A 111 -1.17 7.74 -7.70
C ARG A 111 -2.12 8.93 -7.55
N THR A 112 -3.03 9.10 -8.52
CA THR A 112 -3.94 10.26 -8.56
C THR A 112 -4.88 10.28 -7.37
N ILE A 113 -5.41 9.13 -6.94
CA ILE A 113 -6.23 9.06 -5.73
C ILE A 113 -5.41 9.52 -4.51
N LEU A 114 -4.22 8.95 -4.30
CA LEU A 114 -3.38 9.22 -3.12
C LEU A 114 -2.92 10.70 -3.06
N GLU A 115 -2.62 11.32 -4.21
CA GLU A 115 -2.26 12.74 -4.31
C GLU A 115 -3.46 13.67 -3.99
N CYS A 116 -4.70 13.21 -4.19
CA CYS A 116 -5.91 13.99 -3.94
C CYS A 116 -6.55 13.75 -2.56
N LEU A 117 -6.01 12.82 -1.74
CA LEU A 117 -6.56 12.54 -0.42
C LEU A 117 -6.45 13.77 0.50
N PRO A 118 -7.51 14.14 1.23
CA PRO A 118 -7.44 15.24 2.19
C PRO A 118 -6.52 14.87 3.37
N ASN A 119 -6.01 15.89 4.06
CA ASN A 119 -5.22 15.69 5.28
C ASN A 119 -6.09 15.15 6.43
N HIS A 120 -5.44 14.58 7.45
CA HIS A 120 -6.09 14.16 8.69
C HIS A 120 -7.25 13.18 8.53
N ILE A 121 -7.16 12.24 7.58
CA ILE A 121 -8.13 11.15 7.40
C ILE A 121 -7.69 9.83 8.05
N ASN A 122 -8.66 8.95 8.26
CA ASN A 122 -8.41 7.53 8.45
C ASN A 122 -8.43 6.86 7.08
N LEU A 123 -7.28 6.38 6.63
CA LEU A 123 -7.12 5.72 5.34
C LEU A 123 -7.10 4.21 5.55
N GLN A 124 -8.21 3.55 5.26
CA GLN A 124 -8.27 2.09 5.19
C GLN A 124 -7.86 1.64 3.78
N LEU A 125 -6.85 0.80 3.68
CA LEU A 125 -6.44 0.16 2.43
C LEU A 125 -6.83 -1.32 2.48
N ALA A 126 -7.54 -1.79 1.45
CA ALA A 126 -7.80 -3.22 1.30
C ALA A 126 -6.50 -3.99 1.01
N ASN A 127 -6.59 -5.31 1.18
CA ASN A 127 -5.53 -6.23 0.77
C ASN A 127 -5.38 -6.26 -0.77
N SER A 128 -4.55 -7.17 -1.28
CA SER A 128 -4.27 -7.28 -2.72
C SER A 128 -3.54 -6.04 -3.29
N ALA A 129 -4.02 -5.47 -4.40
CA ALA A 129 -3.34 -4.40 -5.14
C ALA A 129 -3.29 -3.08 -4.35
N SER A 130 -4.37 -2.71 -3.64
CA SER A 130 -4.52 -1.39 -3.00
C SER A 130 -3.38 -1.05 -2.03
N ILE A 131 -3.15 -1.90 -1.03
CA ILE A 131 -2.03 -1.70 -0.09
C ILE A 131 -0.66 -1.74 -0.78
N ARG A 132 -0.49 -2.51 -1.87
CA ARG A 132 0.81 -2.67 -2.56
C ARG A 132 1.15 -1.46 -3.43
N TYR A 133 0.18 -0.94 -4.19
CA TYR A 133 0.36 0.28 -4.96
C TYR A 133 0.60 1.49 -4.04
N ALA A 134 -0.08 1.57 -2.89
CA ALA A 134 0.16 2.63 -1.91
C ALA A 134 1.62 2.68 -1.43
N GLN A 135 2.33 1.55 -1.34
CA GLN A 135 3.76 1.54 -0.96
C GLN A 135 4.70 2.15 -2.00
N LEU A 136 4.23 2.41 -3.22
CA LEU A 136 5.04 2.99 -4.30
C LEU A 136 5.07 4.52 -4.27
N PHE A 137 4.22 5.14 -3.46
CA PHE A 137 4.06 6.58 -3.35
C PHE A 137 4.37 7.05 -1.93
N GLU A 138 4.63 8.34 -1.79
CA GLU A 138 4.92 8.94 -0.49
C GLU A 138 3.65 8.97 0.37
N ALA A 139 3.74 8.46 1.59
CA ALA A 139 2.64 8.50 2.54
C ALA A 139 2.55 9.90 3.16
N ASN A 140 1.34 10.44 3.25
CA ASN A 140 1.10 11.70 3.95
C ASN A 140 1.13 11.44 5.47
N PRO A 141 2.02 12.12 6.23
CA PRO A 141 2.20 11.86 7.66
C PRO A 141 0.98 12.26 8.51
N THR A 142 0.03 13.02 7.95
CA THR A 142 -1.21 13.37 8.65
C THR A 142 -2.26 12.26 8.61
N HIS A 143 -2.11 11.26 7.73
CA HIS A 143 -3.03 10.13 7.59
C HIS A 143 -2.79 9.09 8.68
N ALA A 144 -3.88 8.53 9.22
CA ALA A 144 -3.83 7.31 10.01
C ALA A 144 -4.16 6.15 9.09
N ILE A 145 -3.16 5.30 8.79
CA ILE A 145 -3.26 4.27 7.74
C ILE A 145 -3.50 2.90 8.37
N TYR A 146 -4.54 2.22 7.90
CA TYR A 146 -4.98 0.92 8.39
C TYR A 146 -5.12 -0.08 7.24
N CYS A 147 -4.92 -1.37 7.54
CA CYS A 147 -5.09 -2.46 6.60
C CYS A 147 -5.16 -3.80 7.36
N ASN A 148 -6.06 -4.70 6.96
CA ASN A 148 -6.25 -6.01 7.59
C ASN A 148 -5.12 -6.99 7.23
N ARG A 149 -3.93 -6.76 7.79
CA ARG A 149 -2.68 -7.44 7.38
C ARG A 149 -2.34 -8.73 8.12
N GLY A 150 -3.19 -9.20 9.03
CA GLY A 150 -3.01 -10.47 9.76
C GLY A 150 -3.00 -11.66 8.81
N THR A 151 -4.17 -12.12 8.38
CA THR A 151 -4.34 -13.21 7.39
C THR A 151 -4.31 -12.73 5.94
N SER A 152 -4.37 -11.40 5.71
CA SER A 152 -4.34 -10.78 4.37
C SER A 152 -5.56 -11.09 3.50
N GLY A 153 -6.69 -11.42 4.11
CA GLY A 153 -7.95 -11.75 3.43
C GLY A 153 -8.60 -10.59 2.68
N ILE A 154 -9.39 -10.91 1.65
CA ILE A 154 -10.22 -9.91 0.94
C ILE A 154 -11.59 -9.73 1.61
N GLU A 155 -11.94 -10.67 2.49
CA GLU A 155 -13.12 -10.64 3.34
C GLU A 155 -13.01 -9.54 4.41
N GLY A 156 -14.13 -8.88 4.71
CA GLY A 156 -14.27 -8.00 5.88
C GLY A 156 -13.52 -6.66 5.82
N SER A 157 -12.82 -6.33 4.72
CA SER A 157 -12.11 -5.04 4.61
C SER A 157 -13.08 -3.85 4.59
N MET A 158 -14.25 -4.02 3.98
CA MET A 158 -15.28 -2.98 3.94
C MET A 158 -16.02 -2.85 5.27
N SER A 159 -16.39 -3.98 5.89
CA SER A 159 -16.93 -4.04 7.25
C SER A 159 -16.01 -3.35 8.26
N THR A 160 -14.69 -3.58 8.16
CA THR A 160 -13.69 -2.91 9.00
C THR A 160 -13.65 -1.41 8.75
N ALA A 161 -13.68 -0.99 7.47
CA ALA A 161 -13.68 0.43 7.11
C ALA A 161 -14.91 1.17 7.66
N ILE A 162 -16.09 0.56 7.52
CA ILE A 162 -17.36 1.13 8.02
C ILE A 162 -17.35 1.21 9.54
N GLY A 163 -16.89 0.16 10.24
CA GLY A 163 -16.75 0.18 11.69
C GLY A 163 -15.80 1.26 12.19
N ALA A 164 -14.66 1.43 11.51
CA ALA A 164 -13.73 2.52 11.79
C ALA A 164 -14.39 3.90 11.58
N ALA A 165 -15.11 4.08 10.47
CA ALA A 165 -15.81 5.32 10.16
C ALA A 165 -16.81 5.71 11.25
N ILE A 166 -17.62 4.75 11.71
CA ILE A 166 -18.60 4.93 12.80
C ILE A 166 -17.87 5.36 14.08
N SER A 167 -16.85 4.60 14.48
CA SER A 167 -16.10 4.88 15.71
C SER A 167 -15.40 6.24 15.69
N THR A 168 -14.90 6.68 14.53
CA THR A 168 -14.09 7.90 14.44
C THR A 168 -14.92 9.17 14.27
N GLN A 169 -16.17 9.04 13.79
CA GLN A 169 -17.14 10.14 13.80
C GLN A 169 -17.39 10.63 15.24
N GLU A 170 -17.41 9.71 16.20
CA GLU A 170 -17.69 10.04 17.61
C GLU A 170 -16.46 10.57 18.37
N THR A 171 -15.26 10.20 17.94
CA THR A 171 -14.05 10.33 18.80
C THR A 171 -12.96 11.23 18.24
N GLN A 172 -12.87 11.42 16.92
CA GLN A 172 -11.69 12.03 16.29
C GLN A 172 -12.01 13.06 15.20
N SER A 173 -13.27 13.20 14.79
CA SER A 173 -13.69 14.11 13.70
C SER A 173 -12.88 13.90 12.40
N ARG A 174 -12.47 12.66 12.11
CA ARG A 174 -11.72 12.27 10.91
C ARG A 174 -12.65 11.54 9.95
N ALA A 175 -12.67 11.96 8.68
CA ALA A 175 -13.34 11.19 7.64
C ALA A 175 -12.56 9.89 7.38
N THR A 176 -13.29 8.82 7.07
CA THR A 176 -12.69 7.55 6.65
C THR A 176 -12.75 7.44 5.14
N VAL A 177 -11.59 7.16 4.53
CA VAL A 177 -11.46 6.83 3.12
C VAL A 177 -11.03 5.38 3.01
N PHE A 178 -11.80 4.57 2.27
CA PHE A 178 -11.51 3.18 2.00
C PHE A 178 -11.14 2.99 0.53
N ILE A 179 -9.94 2.47 0.25
CA ILE A 179 -9.51 2.14 -1.11
C ILE A 179 -9.44 0.62 -1.25
N THR A 180 -10.19 0.09 -2.21
CA THR A 180 -10.35 -1.35 -2.43
C THR A 180 -10.30 -1.74 -3.90
N GLY A 181 -10.13 -3.03 -4.18
CA GLY A 181 -10.44 -3.62 -5.47
C GLY A 181 -11.91 -4.05 -5.56
N ASP A 182 -12.38 -4.26 -6.79
CA ASP A 182 -13.69 -4.82 -7.15
C ASP A 182 -14.02 -6.13 -6.43
N LEU A 183 -13.17 -7.16 -6.52
CA LEU A 183 -13.46 -8.45 -5.89
C LEU A 183 -13.60 -8.34 -4.37
N SER A 184 -12.75 -7.54 -3.71
CA SER A 184 -12.83 -7.34 -2.26
C SER A 184 -14.07 -6.54 -1.85
N PHE A 185 -14.50 -5.59 -2.69
CA PHE A 185 -15.76 -4.88 -2.49
C PHE A 185 -16.95 -5.84 -2.61
N PHE A 186 -17.03 -6.62 -3.71
CA PHE A 186 -18.14 -7.54 -3.94
C PHE A 186 -18.18 -8.69 -2.92
N TYR A 187 -17.03 -9.14 -2.42
CA TYR A 187 -16.97 -10.18 -1.40
C TYR A 187 -17.68 -9.76 -0.11
N ASP A 188 -17.54 -8.49 0.28
CA ASP A 188 -18.01 -7.95 1.56
C ASP A 188 -19.23 -7.02 1.38
N ILE A 189 -19.96 -7.14 0.26
CA ILE A 189 -20.96 -6.15 -0.17
C ILE A 189 -22.07 -5.88 0.85
N ASN A 190 -22.46 -6.89 1.61
CA ASN A 190 -23.48 -6.77 2.65
C ASN A 190 -23.07 -5.81 3.78
N ALA A 191 -21.79 -5.45 3.90
CA ALA A 191 -21.32 -4.43 4.83
C ALA A 191 -21.98 -3.07 4.60
N LEU A 192 -22.39 -2.77 3.36
CA LEU A 192 -23.08 -1.52 3.01
C LEU A 192 -24.46 -1.38 3.68
N TRP A 193 -25.05 -2.49 4.16
CA TRP A 193 -26.35 -2.49 4.85
C TRP A 193 -26.29 -1.85 6.25
N GLN A 194 -25.12 -1.43 6.72
CA GLN A 194 -24.98 -0.82 8.04
C GLN A 194 -25.72 0.53 8.13
N LYS A 195 -26.74 0.59 9.01
CA LYS A 195 -27.60 1.76 9.26
C LYS A 195 -26.85 3.01 9.71
N TYR A 196 -25.77 2.83 10.47
CA TYR A 196 -25.04 3.93 11.10
C TYR A 196 -23.90 4.48 10.24
N THR A 197 -23.85 4.13 8.95
CA THR A 197 -22.79 4.57 8.06
C THR A 197 -22.70 6.11 8.00
N PRO A 198 -21.54 6.71 8.35
CA PRO A 198 -21.35 8.15 8.30
C PRO A 198 -21.44 8.73 6.89
N ASN A 199 -22.07 9.89 6.73
CA ASN A 199 -22.06 10.64 5.46
C ASN A 199 -20.66 11.11 5.02
N SER A 200 -19.69 11.08 5.93
CA SER A 200 -18.29 11.37 5.64
C SER A 200 -17.49 10.18 5.10
N LEU A 201 -18.08 8.96 5.05
CA LEU A 201 -17.42 7.80 4.47
C LEU A 201 -17.23 7.97 2.96
N ARG A 202 -16.01 7.69 2.50
CA ARG A 202 -15.64 7.68 1.09
C ARG A 202 -15.07 6.32 0.72
N ILE A 203 -15.69 5.64 -0.24
CA ILE A 203 -15.21 4.35 -0.75
C ILE A 203 -14.72 4.58 -2.18
N ILE A 204 -13.52 4.10 -2.48
CA ILE A 204 -12.94 4.15 -3.82
C ILE A 204 -12.63 2.71 -4.24
N ILE A 205 -13.28 2.27 -5.31
CA ILE A 205 -13.12 0.95 -5.90
C ILE A 205 -12.24 1.11 -7.13
N VAL A 206 -11.11 0.41 -7.18
CA VAL A 206 -10.31 0.25 -8.41
C VAL A 206 -10.75 -1.05 -9.06
N ASN A 207 -11.63 -0.94 -10.05
CA ASN A 207 -12.24 -2.07 -10.75
C ASN A 207 -11.42 -2.41 -11.99
N ASN A 208 -10.61 -3.46 -11.90
CA ASN A 208 -9.86 -4.01 -13.03
C ASN A 208 -10.50 -5.30 -13.57
N ASN A 209 -11.79 -5.51 -13.29
CA ASN A 209 -12.61 -6.64 -13.74
C ASN A 209 -12.11 -8.02 -13.26
N GLY A 210 -11.50 -8.09 -12.08
CA GLY A 210 -11.07 -9.33 -11.44
C GLY A 210 -9.87 -9.22 -10.50
N GLY A 211 -9.17 -10.33 -10.32
CA GLY A 211 -8.02 -10.46 -9.45
C GLY A 211 -6.73 -10.00 -10.11
N GLY A 212 -6.63 -8.72 -10.49
CA GLY A 212 -5.47 -8.18 -11.25
C GLY A 212 -4.10 -8.47 -10.61
N ILE A 213 -4.03 -8.69 -9.30
CA ILE A 213 -2.80 -9.12 -8.61
C ILE A 213 -2.19 -10.41 -9.15
N PHE A 214 -3.02 -11.35 -9.62
CA PHE A 214 -2.55 -12.64 -10.11
C PHE A 214 -1.78 -12.50 -11.43
N ARG A 215 -2.03 -11.44 -12.22
CA ARG A 215 -1.27 -11.14 -13.44
C ARG A 215 0.20 -10.80 -13.16
N ILE A 216 0.48 -10.26 -11.96
CA ILE A 216 1.83 -9.87 -11.52
C ILE A 216 2.63 -11.09 -11.02
N LEU A 217 1.95 -12.21 -10.70
CA LEU A 217 2.63 -13.40 -10.18
C LEU A 217 3.39 -14.14 -11.29
N PRO A 218 4.69 -14.45 -11.09
CA PRO A 218 5.47 -15.22 -12.05
C PRO A 218 4.81 -16.56 -12.38
N GLY A 219 4.66 -16.86 -13.67
CA GLY A 219 4.09 -18.12 -14.15
C GLY A 219 2.56 -18.25 -14.05
N ALA A 220 1.86 -17.34 -13.37
CA ALA A 220 0.42 -17.48 -13.15
C ALA A 220 -0.39 -17.48 -14.46
N LYS A 221 -0.04 -16.60 -15.41
CA LYS A 221 -0.68 -16.51 -16.74
C LYS A 221 -0.54 -17.79 -17.60
N GLN A 222 0.33 -18.72 -17.20
CA GLN A 222 0.53 -20.01 -17.90
C GLN A 222 -0.47 -21.08 -17.44
N ILE A 223 -1.12 -20.91 -16.28
CA ILE A 223 -2.15 -21.81 -15.78
C ILE A 223 -3.42 -21.58 -16.61
N LYS A 224 -4.04 -22.64 -17.13
CA LYS A 224 -5.22 -22.53 -18.01
C LYS A 224 -6.44 -23.25 -17.41
N PRO A 225 -7.65 -22.65 -17.50
CA PRO A 225 -7.96 -21.25 -17.85
C PRO A 225 -7.60 -20.26 -16.71
N PHE A 226 -6.69 -19.32 -16.99
CA PHE A 226 -6.20 -18.31 -16.03
C PHE A 226 -7.32 -17.38 -15.58
N GLU A 227 -8.06 -16.88 -16.56
CA GLU A 227 -9.13 -15.89 -16.41
C GLU A 227 -10.26 -16.42 -15.53
N THR A 228 -10.52 -17.72 -15.60
CA THR A 228 -11.60 -18.37 -14.84
C THR A 228 -11.19 -18.74 -13.42
N PHE A 229 -10.01 -19.35 -13.23
CA PHE A 229 -9.64 -19.96 -11.94
C PHE A 229 -8.72 -19.12 -11.06
N LEU A 230 -8.00 -18.15 -11.63
CA LEU A 230 -7.13 -17.26 -10.85
C LEU A 230 -7.66 -15.84 -10.85
N GLU A 231 -7.84 -15.27 -12.04
CA GLU A 231 -8.26 -13.88 -12.14
C GLU A 231 -9.75 -13.71 -11.83
N THR A 232 -10.58 -14.73 -12.07
CA THR A 232 -12.03 -14.69 -11.86
C THR A 232 -12.66 -13.45 -12.54
N THR A 233 -12.47 -13.33 -13.85
CA THR A 233 -12.91 -12.14 -14.60
C THR A 233 -14.43 -11.94 -14.53
N HIS A 234 -14.86 -10.68 -14.49
CA HIS A 234 -16.28 -10.32 -14.43
C HIS A 234 -16.60 -9.03 -15.17
N SER A 235 -17.89 -8.68 -15.26
CA SER A 235 -18.39 -7.43 -15.86
C SER A 235 -19.31 -6.64 -14.92
N ARG A 236 -19.12 -6.80 -13.60
CA ARG A 236 -19.95 -6.16 -12.56
C ARG A 236 -19.48 -4.73 -12.27
N ASN A 237 -20.41 -3.92 -11.77
CA ASN A 237 -20.18 -2.59 -11.22
C ASN A 237 -21.00 -2.41 -9.91
N ALA A 238 -20.68 -1.37 -9.15
CA ALA A 238 -21.26 -1.09 -7.84
C ALA A 238 -22.51 -0.17 -7.88
N SER A 239 -22.91 0.36 -9.04
CA SER A 239 -23.94 1.40 -9.16
C SER A 239 -25.27 1.06 -8.49
N LEU A 240 -25.83 -0.12 -8.81
CA LEU A 240 -27.12 -0.57 -8.24
C LEU A 240 -27.04 -0.78 -6.73
N MET A 241 -25.89 -1.24 -6.25
CA MET A 241 -25.67 -1.54 -4.83
C MET A 241 -25.46 -0.24 -4.04
N ALA A 242 -24.74 0.71 -4.63
CA ALA A 242 -24.64 2.06 -4.07
C ALA A 242 -26.02 2.71 -3.93
N SER A 243 -26.85 2.64 -4.99
CA SER A 243 -28.21 3.17 -4.96
C SER A 243 -29.09 2.49 -3.91
N GLU A 244 -29.06 1.16 -3.83
CA GLU A 244 -29.84 0.38 -2.86
C GLU A 244 -29.52 0.78 -1.42
N PHE A 245 -28.24 0.99 -1.10
CA PHE A 245 -27.79 1.33 0.26
C PHE A 245 -27.66 2.84 0.52
N GLY A 246 -28.17 3.69 -0.39
CA GLY A 246 -28.21 5.14 -0.18
C GLY A 246 -26.85 5.86 -0.30
N PHE A 247 -25.92 5.31 -1.06
CA PHE A 247 -24.65 5.95 -1.40
C PHE A 247 -24.78 6.76 -2.69
N GLU A 248 -24.16 7.94 -2.74
CA GLU A 248 -23.91 8.63 -4.00
C GLU A 248 -22.83 7.87 -4.79
N TYR A 249 -23.09 7.59 -6.06
CA TYR A 249 -22.22 6.81 -6.93
C TYR A 249 -21.61 7.68 -8.03
N PHE A 250 -20.31 7.50 -8.25
CA PHE A 250 -19.54 8.14 -9.31
C PHE A 250 -18.71 7.06 -10.02
N ASP A 251 -18.53 7.18 -11.32
CA ASP A 251 -17.61 6.32 -12.08
C ASP A 251 -16.64 7.09 -12.97
N ALA A 252 -15.44 6.54 -13.11
CA ALA A 252 -14.39 7.08 -13.96
C ALA A 252 -13.77 5.99 -14.83
N HIS A 253 -13.68 6.25 -16.14
CA HIS A 253 -13.10 5.34 -17.15
C HIS A 253 -11.78 5.85 -17.73
N ASN A 254 -11.32 7.01 -17.28
CA ASN A 254 -10.07 7.62 -17.70
C ASN A 254 -9.56 8.62 -16.65
N LEU A 255 -8.33 9.08 -16.84
CA LEU A 255 -7.65 9.94 -15.87
C LEU A 255 -8.30 11.33 -15.73
N ASN A 256 -8.86 11.88 -16.81
CA ASN A 256 -9.48 13.21 -16.77
C ASN A 256 -10.79 13.18 -15.99
N ALA A 257 -11.64 12.18 -16.24
CA ALA A 257 -12.86 11.95 -15.47
C ALA A 257 -12.55 11.73 -13.98
N LEU A 258 -11.55 10.89 -13.67
CA LEU A 258 -11.10 10.65 -12.30
C LEU A 258 -10.72 11.96 -11.59
N LYS A 259 -9.86 12.77 -12.21
CA LYS A 259 -9.41 14.05 -11.63
C LYS A 259 -10.59 15.00 -11.38
N SER A 260 -11.47 15.15 -12.36
CA SER A 260 -12.65 16.02 -12.24
C SER A 260 -13.58 15.58 -11.10
N ILE A 261 -13.80 14.27 -10.92
CA ILE A 261 -14.62 13.77 -9.81
C ILE A 261 -13.93 14.05 -8.46
N LEU A 262 -12.62 13.80 -8.36
CA LEU A 262 -11.86 13.96 -7.11
C LEU A 262 -11.84 15.42 -6.60
N GLU A 263 -12.05 16.42 -7.45
CA GLU A 263 -12.16 17.84 -7.05
C GLU A 263 -13.29 18.09 -6.04
N SER A 264 -14.37 17.28 -6.10
CA SER A 264 -15.53 17.45 -5.22
C SER A 264 -15.88 16.20 -4.41
N PHE A 265 -15.31 15.04 -4.75
CA PHE A 265 -15.63 13.76 -4.12
C PHE A 265 -15.48 13.80 -2.60
N PHE A 266 -14.42 14.43 -2.09
CA PHE A 266 -14.14 14.52 -0.65
C PHE A 266 -14.89 15.64 0.08
N ASN A 267 -15.63 16.50 -0.62
CA ASN A 267 -16.41 17.56 0.03
C ASN A 267 -17.49 16.97 0.94
N PRO A 268 -17.93 17.70 1.98
CA PRO A 268 -19.09 17.31 2.79
C PRO A 268 -20.29 16.97 1.92
N SER A 269 -21.05 15.94 2.31
CA SER A 269 -22.27 15.52 1.61
C SER A 269 -23.34 15.05 2.61
N SER A 270 -24.58 14.96 2.13
CA SER A 270 -25.71 14.38 2.85
C SER A 270 -25.75 12.84 2.81
N ALA A 271 -24.86 12.21 2.04
CA ALA A 271 -24.76 10.76 1.92
C ALA A 271 -23.28 10.31 1.82
N PRO A 272 -22.95 9.07 2.23
CA PRO A 272 -21.64 8.49 1.92
C PRO A 272 -21.48 8.32 0.40
N ARG A 273 -20.24 8.24 -0.07
CA ARG A 273 -19.94 8.21 -1.51
C ARG A 273 -19.11 7.01 -1.92
N ILE A 274 -19.43 6.44 -3.08
CA ILE A 274 -18.64 5.42 -3.78
C ILE A 274 -18.14 6.02 -5.09
N LEU A 275 -16.84 5.96 -5.32
CA LEU A 275 -16.20 6.21 -6.62
C LEU A 275 -15.65 4.90 -7.17
N GLU A 276 -16.16 4.45 -8.31
CA GLU A 276 -15.67 3.28 -9.02
C GLU A 276 -14.81 3.69 -10.23
N VAL A 277 -13.54 3.29 -10.23
CA VAL A 277 -12.56 3.64 -11.25
C VAL A 277 -12.21 2.40 -12.06
N PHE A 278 -12.60 2.38 -13.33
CA PHE A 278 -12.39 1.25 -14.23
C PHE A 278 -11.01 1.31 -14.88
N THR A 279 -10.21 0.24 -14.75
CA THR A 279 -8.85 0.20 -15.30
C THR A 279 -8.62 -1.01 -16.22
N PRO A 280 -7.66 -0.91 -17.16
CA PRO A 280 -7.39 -1.99 -18.11
C PRO A 280 -6.58 -3.15 -17.48
N SER A 281 -7.27 -4.25 -17.13
CA SER A 281 -6.66 -5.43 -16.47
C SER A 281 -5.36 -5.92 -17.12
N THR A 282 -5.36 -6.07 -18.44
CA THR A 282 -4.26 -6.67 -19.21
C THR A 282 -3.04 -5.77 -19.36
N LEU A 283 -3.19 -4.46 -19.10
CA LEU A 283 -2.11 -3.47 -19.17
C LEU A 283 -1.47 -3.25 -17.78
N ASN A 284 -2.23 -3.45 -16.70
CA ASN A 284 -1.81 -3.10 -15.34
C ASN A 284 -0.52 -3.80 -14.89
N ASP A 285 -0.34 -5.10 -15.20
CA ASP A 285 0.89 -5.82 -14.84
C ASP A 285 2.09 -5.40 -15.69
N GLN A 286 1.86 -5.03 -16.96
CA GLN A 286 2.90 -4.53 -17.85
C GLN A 286 3.46 -3.21 -17.34
N VAL A 287 2.58 -2.25 -17.05
CA VAL A 287 2.98 -0.94 -16.50
C VAL A 287 3.71 -1.08 -15.17
N LEU A 288 3.26 -1.97 -14.29
CA LEU A 288 3.95 -2.19 -13.02
C LEU A 288 5.36 -2.80 -13.22
N ASN A 289 5.52 -3.73 -14.16
CA ASN A 289 6.82 -4.30 -14.48
C ASN A 289 7.75 -3.25 -15.11
N GLU A 290 7.24 -2.47 -16.07
CA GLU A 290 7.96 -1.35 -16.68
C GLU A 290 8.40 -0.32 -15.65
N TYR A 291 7.57 0.01 -14.66
CA TYR A 291 7.95 0.89 -13.55
C TYR A 291 9.18 0.36 -12.83
N PHE A 292 9.17 -0.92 -12.42
CA PHE A 292 10.31 -1.51 -11.72
C PHE A 292 11.55 -1.65 -12.62
N ASP A 293 11.39 -1.89 -13.91
CA ASP A 293 12.50 -1.96 -14.86
C ASP A 293 13.11 -0.57 -15.11
N HIS A 294 12.28 0.47 -15.23
CA HIS A 294 12.71 1.86 -15.35
C HIS A 294 13.53 2.33 -14.15
N LEU A 295 13.16 1.88 -12.94
CA LEU A 295 13.93 2.14 -11.72
C LEU A 295 15.28 1.40 -11.68
N LYS A 296 15.47 0.32 -12.45
CA LYS A 296 16.75 -0.40 -12.53
C LYS A 296 17.72 0.30 -13.48
N VAL A 297 17.26 0.65 -14.69
CA VAL A 297 18.09 1.21 -15.77
C VAL A 297 18.78 2.51 -15.35
N ASN A 298 18.09 3.36 -14.61
CA ASN A 298 18.61 4.67 -14.19
C ASN A 298 19.59 4.62 -12.99
N THR A 299 19.92 3.44 -12.45
CA THR A 299 20.77 3.34 -11.24
C THR A 299 22.19 2.86 -11.49
N GLY A 300 22.53 2.39 -12.71
CA GLY A 300 23.85 1.79 -12.99
C GLY A 300 24.25 0.68 -11.99
N THR A 301 23.28 0.12 -11.26
CA THR A 301 23.51 -0.76 -10.10
C THR A 301 22.65 -2.01 -10.23
N PRO A 302 23.13 -3.02 -10.96
CA PRO A 302 22.46 -4.31 -11.12
C PRO A 302 22.28 -5.09 -9.80
N ALA A 303 22.98 -4.69 -8.73
CA ALA A 303 23.14 -5.45 -7.49
C ALA A 303 21.91 -5.43 -6.57
N LEU A 304 21.04 -4.42 -6.67
CA LEU A 304 19.84 -4.31 -5.85
C LEU A 304 18.60 -4.36 -6.75
N LYS A 305 18.25 -5.56 -7.20
CA LYS A 305 16.98 -5.81 -7.88
C LYS A 305 15.86 -5.69 -6.83
N PHE A 306 15.21 -4.54 -6.80
CA PHE A 306 13.95 -4.40 -6.09
C PHE A 306 12.93 -5.15 -6.91
#